data_AF-A0A970BJS4-F1
#
_entry.id   AF-A0A970BJS4-F1
#
_cell.length_a   1.000
_cell.length_b   1.000
_cell.length_c   1.000
_cell.angle_alpha   90.00
_cell.angle_beta   90.00
_cell.angle_gamma   90.00
#
_symmetry.space_group_name_H-M   'P 1'
#
loop_
_entity.id
_entity.type
_entity.pdbx_description
1 polymer ?
#
loop_
_entity_poly.entity_id
_entity_poly.type
_entity_poly.pdbx_seq_one_letter_code
_entity_poly.pdbx_strand_id
1 'polypeptide(L)'
;MAVIKTIEEINEKIRKGQAVVVTAEEVIGIVAEKGVEKAAQEIDVVTTGTFGPMCSSGAFLNFGHSSPRIRMQKTWLNGVEAYSGIAAVDAYLGATQLPDNDPENKVFPGRFSYGGGHVIHDLLAGKEIRLEAISYGTDCYPRKKIDTIITLDDINEAFLFNPRNAYQNYACAVNPGDHTIYTYMGILKPKIGNASYSTSGQLSPLLNDPYFKTIGVGTRLFLGGGIGYVAWPGTQHNPNVERNEFGVPTGGAGTLALIGDLKQMKPEWLVGASVLGYGASLIVGIGIPIP
;
A
#
# COMPACT_ATOMS: atom_id res chain seq x y z
N MET A 1 16.50 -34.31 -7.29
CA MET A 1 15.12 -33.97 -7.71
C MET A 1 14.67 -32.82 -6.83
N ALA A 2 14.20 -31.71 -7.41
CA ALA A 2 13.66 -30.60 -6.63
C ALA A 2 12.50 -31.11 -5.78
N VAL A 3 12.58 -30.93 -4.46
CA VAL A 3 11.49 -31.30 -3.55
C VAL A 3 10.40 -30.25 -3.69
N ILE A 4 9.25 -30.67 -4.20
CA ILE A 4 8.08 -29.83 -4.38
C ILE A 4 7.14 -30.14 -3.23
N LYS A 5 6.90 -29.15 -2.36
CA LYS A 5 5.91 -29.22 -1.29
C LYS A 5 4.61 -28.64 -1.82
N THR A 6 3.50 -29.27 -1.46
CA THR A 6 2.17 -28.73 -1.77
C THR A 6 1.78 -27.67 -0.74
N ILE A 7 0.92 -26.74 -1.16
CA ILE A 7 0.36 -25.72 -0.25
C ILE A 7 -0.43 -26.39 0.87
N GLU A 8 -1.08 -27.52 0.59
CA GLU A 8 -1.83 -28.32 1.56
C GLU A 8 -0.91 -28.88 2.66
N GLU A 9 0.23 -29.47 2.29
CA GLU A 9 1.24 -29.99 3.22
C GLU A 9 1.83 -28.87 4.10
N ILE A 10 2.19 -27.74 3.50
CA ILE A 10 2.72 -26.58 4.23
C ILE A 10 1.66 -26.06 5.22
N ASN A 11 0.40 -25.93 4.79
CA ASN A 11 -0.68 -25.50 5.68
C ASN A 11 -0.94 -26.50 6.81
N GLU A 12 -0.81 -27.81 6.57
CA GLU A 12 -0.90 -28.81 7.63
C GLU A 12 0.22 -28.64 8.67
N LYS A 13 1.47 -28.43 8.22
CA LYS A 13 2.59 -28.12 9.11
C LYS A 13 2.37 -26.82 9.90
N ILE A 14 1.85 -25.77 9.27
CA ILE A 14 1.51 -24.51 9.95
C ILE A 14 0.49 -24.77 11.06
N ARG A 15 -0.60 -25.51 10.76
CA ARG A 15 -1.62 -25.87 11.77
C ARG A 15 -1.07 -26.70 12.93
N LYS A 16 -0.06 -27.53 12.67
CA LYS A 16 0.64 -28.34 13.69
C LYS A 16 1.76 -27.59 14.42
N GLY A 17 2.10 -26.36 14.03
CA GLY A 17 3.24 -25.63 14.58
C GLY A 17 4.60 -26.23 14.21
N GLN A 18 4.67 -26.95 13.08
CA GLN A 18 5.85 -27.69 12.61
C GLN A 18 6.50 -27.08 11.37
N ALA A 19 5.90 -26.02 10.81
CA ALA A 19 6.43 -25.38 9.61
C ALA A 19 7.74 -24.65 9.91
N VAL A 20 8.74 -24.86 9.07
CA VAL A 20 9.99 -24.10 9.11
C VAL A 20 9.80 -22.83 8.27
N VAL A 21 9.64 -21.70 8.94
CA VAL A 21 9.45 -20.39 8.32
C VAL A 21 10.72 -19.58 8.53
N VAL A 22 11.25 -19.01 7.45
CA VAL A 22 12.45 -18.16 7.48
C VAL A 22 12.22 -16.88 6.69
N THR A 23 13.01 -15.85 6.95
CA THR A 23 13.02 -14.63 6.16
C THR A 23 13.83 -14.79 4.88
N ALA A 24 13.59 -13.91 3.90
CA ALA A 24 14.40 -13.83 2.68
C ALA A 24 15.88 -13.48 2.95
N GLU A 25 16.23 -12.99 4.15
CA GLU A 25 17.63 -12.78 4.55
C GLU A 25 18.25 -14.06 5.12
N GLU A 26 17.51 -14.77 5.99
CA GLU A 26 17.97 -16.02 6.61
C GLU A 26 18.18 -17.14 5.59
N VAL A 27 17.33 -17.23 4.57
CA VAL A 27 17.43 -18.27 3.53
C VAL A 27 18.78 -18.24 2.80
N ILE A 28 19.38 -17.05 2.63
CA ILE A 28 20.66 -16.89 1.94
C ILE A 28 21.78 -17.62 2.69
N GLY A 29 21.83 -17.46 4.02
CA GLY A 29 22.80 -18.16 4.87
C GLY A 29 22.59 -19.68 4.87
N ILE A 30 21.32 -20.11 4.96
CA ILE A 30 20.97 -21.54 4.93
C ILE A 30 21.39 -22.18 3.60
N VAL A 31 21.16 -21.51 2.48
CA VAL A 31 21.57 -21.98 1.15
C VAL A 31 23.09 -22.02 1.02
N ALA A 32 23.81 -21.03 1.54
CA ALA A 32 25.27 -21.00 1.52
C ALA A 32 25.89 -22.17 2.32
N GLU A 33 25.29 -22.52 3.46
CA GLU A 33 25.76 -23.61 4.33
C GLU A 33 25.37 -25.01 3.81
N LYS A 34 24.09 -25.18 3.41
CA LYS A 34 23.49 -26.50 3.17
C LYS A 34 23.26 -26.82 1.69
N GLY A 35 23.34 -25.82 0.82
CA GLY A 35 22.97 -25.93 -0.59
C GLY A 35 21.46 -25.80 -0.82
N VAL A 36 21.09 -25.43 -2.06
CA VAL A 36 19.70 -25.13 -2.47
C VAL A 36 18.75 -26.32 -2.25
N GLU A 37 19.16 -27.53 -2.62
CA GLU A 37 18.29 -28.71 -2.52
C GLU A 37 17.90 -29.04 -1.07
N LYS A 38 18.87 -28.98 -0.16
CA LYS A 38 18.63 -29.25 1.27
C LYS A 38 17.87 -28.11 1.93
N ALA A 39 18.16 -26.86 1.58
CA ALA A 39 17.39 -25.71 2.04
C ALA A 39 15.91 -25.84 1.64
N ALA A 40 15.62 -26.16 0.37
CA ALA A 40 14.24 -26.35 -0.12
C ALA A 40 13.51 -27.53 0.56
N GLN A 41 14.24 -28.58 0.96
CA GLN A 41 13.68 -29.69 1.74
C GLN A 41 13.28 -29.28 3.16
N GLU A 42 14.12 -28.49 3.83
CA GLU A 42 13.92 -28.11 5.24
C GLU A 42 12.93 -26.95 5.39
N ILE A 43 13.01 -25.93 4.52
CA ILE A 43 12.26 -24.67 4.63
C ILE A 43 10.90 -24.81 3.99
N ASP A 44 9.83 -24.51 4.74
CA ASP A 44 8.45 -24.62 4.27
C ASP A 44 7.88 -23.28 3.76
N VAL A 45 8.38 -22.14 4.27
CA VAL A 45 7.97 -20.81 3.80
C VAL A 45 9.14 -19.84 3.91
N VAL A 46 9.34 -19.04 2.86
CA VAL A 46 10.22 -17.85 2.89
C VAL A 46 9.34 -16.60 2.98
N THR A 47 9.51 -15.80 4.02
CA THR A 47 8.77 -14.55 4.18
C THR A 47 9.50 -13.40 3.50
N THR A 48 8.78 -12.70 2.62
CA THR A 48 9.24 -11.50 1.93
C THR A 48 8.43 -10.30 2.37
N GLY A 49 8.92 -9.09 2.14
CA GLY A 49 8.17 -7.87 2.44
C GLY A 49 8.77 -6.57 1.91
N THR A 50 7.97 -5.53 2.04
CA THR A 50 8.35 -4.15 1.71
C THR A 50 7.62 -3.20 2.65
N PHE A 51 8.29 -2.12 3.01
CA PHE A 51 7.73 -1.02 3.77
C PHE A 51 8.25 0.27 3.15
N GLY A 52 7.38 0.98 2.43
CA GLY A 52 7.79 2.15 1.68
C GLY A 52 6.61 2.99 1.20
N PRO A 53 6.86 4.20 0.70
CA PRO A 53 5.81 5.09 0.21
C PRO A 53 5.07 4.47 -0.98
N MET A 54 3.75 4.33 -0.86
CA MET A 54 2.86 3.82 -1.90
C MET A 54 1.73 4.82 -2.12
N CYS A 55 1.98 5.80 -2.99
CA CYS A 55 1.03 6.87 -3.29
C CYS A 55 -0.25 6.34 -3.94
N SER A 56 -0.17 5.24 -4.69
CA SER A 56 -1.30 4.56 -5.31
C SER A 56 -2.05 3.64 -4.33
N SER A 57 -2.47 4.24 -3.22
CA SER A 57 -3.22 3.63 -2.13
C SER A 57 -4.41 4.50 -1.73
N GLY A 58 -5.43 3.89 -1.12
CA GLY A 58 -6.61 4.61 -0.65
C GLY A 58 -7.60 3.71 0.06
N ALA A 59 -8.59 4.31 0.69
CA ALA A 59 -9.60 3.61 1.49
C ALA A 59 -11.01 3.87 0.95
N PHE A 60 -11.79 2.81 0.80
CA PHE A 60 -13.24 2.91 0.69
C PHE A 60 -13.84 2.93 2.08
N LEU A 61 -14.74 3.88 2.31
CA LEU A 61 -15.38 4.15 3.60
C LEU A 61 -16.89 4.24 3.41
N ASN A 62 -17.65 3.54 4.23
CA ASN A 62 -19.10 3.66 4.33
C ASN A 62 -19.48 4.22 5.70
N PHE A 63 -20.05 5.41 5.73
CA PHE A 63 -20.33 6.14 6.98
C PHE A 63 -21.69 5.81 7.60
N GLY A 64 -22.48 4.95 6.96
CA GLY A 64 -23.88 4.75 7.33
C GLY A 64 -24.73 6.01 7.15
N HIS A 65 -26.04 5.88 7.43
CA HIS A 65 -26.96 7.00 7.30
C HIS A 65 -27.21 7.71 8.64
N SER A 66 -27.23 9.04 8.58
CA SER A 66 -27.84 9.88 9.61
C SER A 66 -29.37 9.74 9.64
N SER A 67 -30.00 10.31 10.67
CA SER A 67 -31.45 10.57 10.70
C SER A 67 -31.71 12.08 10.75
N PRO A 68 -32.42 12.69 9.77
CA PRO A 68 -32.83 12.12 8.49
C PRO A 68 -31.65 11.65 7.60
N ARG A 69 -31.93 10.73 6.65
CA ARG A 69 -30.95 10.14 5.73
C ARG A 69 -30.31 11.18 4.82
N ILE A 70 -29.06 10.96 4.45
CA ILE A 70 -28.28 11.78 3.51
C ILE A 70 -27.79 10.95 2.32
N ARG A 71 -27.67 11.60 1.16
CA ARG A 71 -26.85 11.15 0.02
C ARG A 71 -25.70 12.13 -0.13
N MET A 72 -24.51 11.75 0.29
CA MET A 72 -23.31 12.58 0.24
C MET A 72 -22.91 12.84 -1.21
N GLN A 73 -22.99 14.09 -1.65
CA GLN A 73 -22.55 14.53 -2.97
C GLN A 73 -21.06 14.90 -2.95
N LYS A 74 -20.62 15.52 -1.86
CA LYS A 74 -19.21 15.75 -1.56
C LYS A 74 -18.98 15.47 -0.08
N THR A 75 -17.80 14.95 0.23
CA THR A 75 -17.42 14.50 1.56
C THR A 75 -15.99 14.93 1.84
N TRP A 76 -15.71 15.39 3.05
CA TRP A 76 -14.38 15.72 3.53
C TRP A 76 -14.14 15.07 4.88
N LEU A 77 -12.89 14.68 5.10
CA LEU A 77 -12.37 14.14 6.35
C LEU A 77 -11.20 15.02 6.78
N ASN A 78 -11.36 15.76 7.88
CA ASN A 78 -10.40 16.79 8.31
C ASN A 78 -10.03 17.78 7.19
N GLY A 79 -11.01 18.17 6.37
CA GLY A 79 -10.82 19.08 5.22
C GLY A 79 -10.16 18.44 3.99
N VAL A 80 -9.83 17.14 4.02
CA VAL A 80 -9.36 16.38 2.85
C VAL A 80 -10.57 15.80 2.12
N GLU A 81 -10.77 16.14 0.86
CA GLU A 81 -11.89 15.61 0.06
C GLU A 81 -11.78 14.08 -0.07
N ALA A 82 -12.88 13.36 0.12
CA ALA A 82 -13.02 11.96 -0.22
C ALA A 82 -14.00 11.85 -1.39
N TYR A 83 -13.57 11.18 -2.46
CA TYR A 83 -14.34 11.09 -3.70
C TYR A 83 -15.70 10.46 -3.41
N SER A 84 -16.73 11.30 -3.53
CA SER A 84 -18.12 10.93 -3.42
C SER A 84 -18.67 10.65 -4.83
N GLY A 85 -19.66 9.77 -4.95
CA GLY A 85 -20.17 9.33 -6.25
C GLY A 85 -20.16 7.82 -6.45
N ILE A 86 -19.66 7.07 -5.47
CA ILE A 86 -19.73 5.61 -5.45
C ILE A 86 -21.13 5.14 -5.04
N ALA A 87 -21.68 5.70 -3.95
CA ALA A 87 -23.08 5.50 -3.55
C ALA A 87 -23.55 6.60 -2.59
N ALA A 88 -24.57 6.35 -1.77
CA ALA A 88 -25.20 7.40 -0.95
C ALA A 88 -24.36 7.85 0.25
N VAL A 89 -23.61 6.96 0.90
CA VAL A 89 -22.81 7.26 2.09
C VAL A 89 -21.40 6.65 2.00
N ASP A 90 -20.98 6.41 0.76
CA ASP A 90 -19.74 5.77 0.40
C ASP A 90 -18.80 6.80 -0.21
N ALA A 91 -17.56 6.81 0.26
CA ALA A 91 -16.51 7.66 -0.28
C ALA A 91 -15.20 6.89 -0.46
N TYR A 92 -14.41 7.31 -1.44
CA TYR A 92 -13.04 6.83 -1.64
C TYR A 92 -12.04 7.93 -1.30
N LEU A 93 -11.22 7.69 -0.28
CA LEU A 93 -10.16 8.61 0.14
C LEU A 93 -8.81 8.15 -0.44
N GLY A 94 -8.27 8.91 -1.40
CA GLY A 94 -6.95 8.64 -1.97
C GLY A 94 -5.82 9.15 -1.06
N ALA A 95 -4.74 8.37 -0.90
CA ALA A 95 -3.63 8.71 -0.01
C ALA A 95 -2.93 10.03 -0.36
N THR A 96 -2.94 10.43 -1.63
CA THR A 96 -2.30 11.66 -2.12
C THR A 96 -3.22 12.87 -2.11
N GLN A 97 -4.49 12.71 -1.74
CA GLN A 97 -5.44 13.83 -1.74
C GLN A 97 -5.03 14.85 -0.69
N LEU A 98 -4.98 16.12 -1.09
CA LEU A 98 -4.61 17.22 -0.20
C LEU A 98 -5.87 17.88 0.38
N PRO A 99 -5.75 18.55 1.54
CA PRO A 99 -6.77 19.47 2.01
C PRO A 99 -6.99 20.62 1.01
N ASP A 100 -8.22 21.10 0.90
CA ASP A 100 -8.58 22.20 -0.02
C ASP A 100 -7.79 23.50 0.23
N ASN A 101 -7.28 23.68 1.45
CA ASN A 101 -6.54 24.85 1.89
C ASN A 101 -5.01 24.64 1.95
N ASP A 102 -4.48 23.51 1.47
CA ASP A 102 -3.04 23.29 1.45
C ASP A 102 -2.33 24.37 0.60
N PRO A 103 -1.19 24.92 1.04
CA PRO A 103 -0.45 25.91 0.27
C PRO A 103 0.27 25.29 -0.94
N GLU A 104 0.34 23.96 -1.04
CA GLU A 104 1.03 23.19 -2.05
C GLU A 104 2.45 23.75 -2.27
N ASN A 105 2.83 23.97 -3.53
CA ASN A 105 4.12 24.53 -3.92
C ASN A 105 4.08 26.06 -4.10
N LYS A 106 3.08 26.79 -3.55
CA LYS A 106 3.06 28.27 -3.59
C LYS A 106 4.30 28.89 -2.94
N VAL A 107 4.80 28.26 -1.88
CA VAL A 107 6.14 28.51 -1.32
C VAL A 107 6.95 27.24 -1.50
N PHE A 108 7.81 27.22 -2.52
CA PHE A 108 8.55 26.02 -2.92
C PHE A 108 9.83 25.80 -2.08
N PRO A 109 10.14 24.58 -1.64
CA PRO A 109 9.33 23.36 -1.77
C PRO A 109 8.21 23.26 -0.72
N GLY A 110 7.02 22.86 -1.17
CA GLY A 110 5.86 22.64 -0.31
C GLY A 110 6.06 21.51 0.69
N ARG A 111 5.50 21.65 1.90
CA ARG A 111 5.68 20.67 2.99
C ARG A 111 4.68 19.52 2.96
N PHE A 112 3.47 19.73 2.43
CA PHE A 112 2.40 18.71 2.36
C PHE A 112 2.16 18.00 3.69
N SER A 113 2.00 18.78 4.77
CA SER A 113 1.99 18.28 6.15
C SER A 113 0.79 17.42 6.52
N TYR A 114 -0.26 17.42 5.68
CA TYR A 114 -1.46 16.63 5.89
C TYR A 114 -2.10 16.26 4.55
N GLY A 115 -2.84 15.16 4.51
CA GLY A 115 -3.47 14.63 3.30
C GLY A 115 -4.15 13.28 3.55
N GLY A 116 -4.65 12.63 2.51
CA GLY A 116 -5.46 11.42 2.67
C GLY A 116 -4.72 10.27 3.37
N GLY A 117 -3.42 10.10 3.13
CA GLY A 117 -2.61 9.12 3.85
C GLY A 117 -2.51 9.41 5.35
N HIS A 118 -2.51 10.69 5.74
CA HIS A 118 -2.52 11.11 7.14
C HIS A 118 -3.89 10.88 7.79
N VAL A 119 -4.99 11.14 7.07
CA VAL A 119 -6.34 10.82 7.56
C VAL A 119 -6.51 9.31 7.78
N ILE A 120 -6.04 8.47 6.85
CA ILE A 120 -6.07 7.00 7.01
C ILE A 120 -5.26 6.58 8.24
N HIS A 121 -4.06 7.12 8.41
CA HIS A 121 -3.22 6.85 9.59
C HIS A 121 -3.91 7.31 10.89
N ASP A 122 -4.50 8.50 10.92
CA ASP A 122 -5.18 9.03 12.10
C ASP A 122 -6.40 8.19 12.49
N LEU A 123 -7.19 7.71 11.51
CA LEU A 123 -8.29 6.75 11.75
C LEU A 123 -7.78 5.48 12.44
N LEU A 124 -6.69 4.88 11.94
CA LEU A 124 -6.08 3.68 12.53
C LEU A 124 -5.48 3.93 13.92
N ALA A 125 -5.02 5.16 14.17
CA ALA A 125 -4.53 5.58 15.48
C ALA A 125 -5.66 5.89 16.47
N GLY A 126 -6.93 5.68 16.09
CA GLY A 126 -8.10 5.93 16.94
C GLY A 126 -8.36 7.42 17.18
N LYS A 127 -7.86 8.31 16.32
CA LYS A 127 -8.10 9.74 16.45
C LYS A 127 -9.48 10.11 15.92
N GLU A 128 -10.02 11.18 16.49
CA GLU A 128 -11.22 11.85 16.04
C GLU A 128 -10.99 12.56 14.70
N ILE A 129 -11.88 12.31 13.74
CA ILE A 129 -11.86 12.90 12.40
C ILE A 129 -13.17 13.68 12.20
N ARG A 130 -13.05 14.93 11.76
CA ARG A 130 -14.21 15.73 11.35
C ARG A 130 -14.71 15.27 9.98
N LEU A 131 -15.92 14.72 9.94
CA LEU A 131 -16.66 14.37 8.74
C LEU A 131 -17.57 15.54 8.35
N GLU A 132 -17.33 16.09 7.18
CA GLU A 132 -18.20 17.09 6.54
C GLU A 132 -18.76 16.51 5.26
N ALA A 133 -20.07 16.65 5.04
CA ALA A 133 -20.68 16.25 3.78
C ALA A 133 -21.79 17.20 3.38
N ILE A 134 -21.92 17.42 2.08
CA ILE A 134 -23.01 18.21 1.49
C ILE A 134 -23.82 17.37 0.51
N SER A 135 -25.09 17.72 0.35
CA SER A 135 -26.03 17.07 -0.58
C SER A 135 -26.99 18.09 -1.16
N TYR A 136 -27.41 17.87 -2.41
CA TYR A 136 -28.53 18.59 -3.01
C TYR A 136 -29.88 18.22 -2.38
N GLY A 137 -29.95 17.08 -1.68
CA GLY A 137 -31.16 16.55 -1.05
C GLY A 137 -32.13 15.94 -2.05
N THR A 138 -32.81 14.86 -1.64
CA THR A 138 -33.91 14.22 -2.38
C THR A 138 -35.00 13.77 -1.42
N ASP A 139 -36.14 13.31 -1.93
CA ASP A 139 -37.20 12.78 -1.08
C ASP A 139 -36.74 11.57 -0.24
N CYS A 140 -35.89 10.69 -0.81
CA CYS A 140 -35.30 9.56 -0.11
C CYS A 140 -34.16 9.97 0.86
N TYR A 141 -33.50 11.09 0.59
CA TYR A 141 -32.32 11.57 1.31
C TYR A 141 -32.44 13.08 1.60
N PRO A 142 -33.33 13.48 2.51
CA PRO A 142 -33.69 14.89 2.64
C PRO A 142 -32.63 15.74 3.35
N ARG A 143 -31.69 15.12 4.08
CA ARG A 143 -30.61 15.85 4.75
C ARG A 143 -29.62 16.41 3.72
N LYS A 144 -29.32 17.70 3.84
CA LYS A 144 -28.42 18.43 2.92
C LYS A 144 -27.01 18.68 3.44
N LYS A 145 -26.78 18.52 4.76
CA LYS A 145 -25.47 18.74 5.38
C LYS A 145 -25.24 17.79 6.55
N ILE A 146 -24.00 17.30 6.67
CA ILE A 146 -23.41 16.69 7.86
C ILE A 146 -22.14 17.47 8.21
N ASP A 147 -21.93 17.65 9.52
CA ASP A 147 -20.72 18.20 10.13
C ASP A 147 -20.65 17.58 11.53
N THR A 148 -19.79 16.59 11.69
CA THR A 148 -19.69 15.78 12.93
C THR A 148 -18.27 15.26 13.11
N ILE A 149 -17.99 14.73 14.30
CA ILE A 149 -16.78 13.98 14.59
C ILE A 149 -17.10 12.48 14.52
N ILE A 150 -16.18 11.69 13.97
CA ILE A 150 -16.22 10.22 13.90
C ILE A 150 -14.85 9.64 14.25
N THR A 151 -14.84 8.37 14.62
CA THR A 151 -13.66 7.51 14.71
C THR A 151 -13.79 6.34 13.73
N LEU A 152 -12.76 5.50 13.60
CA LEU A 152 -12.83 4.30 12.76
C LEU A 152 -13.92 3.31 13.21
N ASP A 153 -14.23 3.27 14.52
CA ASP A 153 -15.26 2.40 15.09
C ASP A 153 -16.67 2.82 14.68
N ASP A 154 -16.89 4.11 14.37
CA ASP A 154 -18.17 4.65 13.92
C ASP A 154 -18.46 4.39 12.43
N ILE A 155 -17.44 4.03 11.64
CA ILE A 155 -17.56 3.74 10.20
C ILE A 155 -18.07 2.31 10.04
N ASN A 156 -19.08 2.04 9.21
CA ASN A 156 -19.61 0.69 9.03
C ASN A 156 -18.58 -0.24 8.37
N GLU A 157 -18.22 0.10 7.13
CA GLU A 157 -17.22 -0.60 6.34
C GLU A 157 -16.04 0.32 6.04
N ALA A 158 -14.83 -0.18 6.28
CA ALA A 158 -13.60 0.50 5.93
C ALA A 158 -12.61 -0.53 5.37
N PHE A 159 -12.27 -0.42 4.10
CA PHE A 159 -11.28 -1.30 3.49
C PHE A 159 -10.29 -0.52 2.64
N LEU A 160 -9.03 -0.93 2.71
CA LEU A 160 -7.97 -0.40 1.90
C LEU A 160 -8.06 -1.03 0.51
N PHE A 161 -8.07 -0.23 -0.54
CA PHE A 161 -7.94 -0.69 -1.91
C PHE A 161 -6.83 0.09 -2.60
N ASN A 162 -5.75 -0.61 -2.91
CA ASN A 162 -4.57 -0.03 -3.50
C ASN A 162 -4.47 -0.50 -4.94
N PRO A 163 -4.76 0.34 -5.94
CA PRO A 163 -4.72 -0.09 -7.33
C PRO A 163 -3.31 -0.45 -7.81
N ARG A 164 -2.25 -0.10 -7.07
CA ARG A 164 -0.88 -0.42 -7.43
C ARG A 164 0.08 -0.31 -6.26
N ASN A 165 0.66 -1.43 -5.86
CA ASN A 165 1.63 -1.58 -4.80
C ASN A 165 2.70 -2.61 -5.20
N ALA A 166 3.70 -2.80 -4.33
CA ALA A 166 4.72 -3.84 -4.43
C ALA A 166 5.31 -3.96 -5.85
N TYR A 167 5.87 -2.87 -6.38
CA TYR A 167 6.57 -2.88 -7.66
C TYR A 167 7.68 -3.94 -7.65
N GLN A 168 7.73 -4.74 -8.70
CA GLN A 168 8.72 -5.81 -8.84
C GLN A 168 10.13 -5.27 -8.97
N ASN A 169 10.31 -4.28 -9.83
CA ASN A 169 11.52 -3.49 -9.89
C ASN A 169 11.14 -2.04 -10.21
N TYR A 170 12.02 -1.09 -9.90
CA TYR A 170 11.73 0.32 -9.98
C TYR A 170 12.94 1.14 -10.42
N ALA A 171 12.72 2.41 -10.74
CA ALA A 171 13.78 3.31 -11.17
C ALA A 171 14.77 3.63 -10.04
N CYS A 172 15.99 3.96 -10.46
CA CYS A 172 16.97 4.71 -9.67
C CYS A 172 17.10 6.10 -10.30
N ALA A 173 16.87 7.15 -9.52
CA ALA A 173 16.88 8.53 -9.99
C ALA A 173 18.12 9.28 -9.51
N VAL A 174 18.71 10.05 -10.42
CA VAL A 174 19.82 10.98 -10.19
C VAL A 174 19.51 12.30 -10.88
N ASN A 175 20.21 13.37 -10.50
CA ASN A 175 20.01 14.70 -11.07
C ASN A 175 21.33 15.24 -11.65
N PRO A 176 21.53 15.19 -12.99
CA PRO A 176 22.71 15.74 -13.63
C PRO A 176 22.68 17.28 -13.78
N GLY A 177 21.55 17.93 -13.49
CA GLY A 177 21.39 19.37 -13.59
C GLY A 177 22.10 20.15 -12.48
N ASP A 178 22.01 21.48 -12.54
CA ASP A 178 22.72 22.40 -11.64
C ASP A 178 21.94 22.82 -10.40
N HIS A 179 20.64 22.52 -10.32
CA HIS A 179 19.79 22.85 -9.18
C HIS A 179 19.19 21.60 -8.55
N THR A 180 18.90 21.65 -7.24
CA THR A 180 18.19 20.59 -6.53
C THR A 180 16.78 20.41 -7.09
N ILE A 181 16.37 19.18 -7.34
CA ILE A 181 14.99 18.83 -7.73
C ILE A 181 14.32 18.01 -6.63
N TYR A 182 13.02 18.26 -6.46
CA TYR A 182 12.18 17.62 -5.46
C TYR A 182 11.22 16.69 -6.21
N THR A 183 11.30 15.39 -5.90
CA THR A 183 10.58 14.36 -6.66
C THR A 183 9.83 13.43 -5.72
N TYR A 184 9.00 12.57 -6.29
CA TYR A 184 8.36 11.48 -5.57
C TYR A 184 9.36 10.46 -4.99
N MET A 185 10.59 10.43 -5.51
CA MET A 185 11.71 9.63 -4.99
C MET A 185 12.54 10.41 -3.95
N GLY A 186 12.06 11.57 -3.50
CA GLY A 186 12.76 12.45 -2.58
C GLY A 186 13.63 13.50 -3.28
N ILE A 187 14.56 14.07 -2.53
CA ILE A 187 15.42 15.18 -2.95
C ILE A 187 16.60 14.63 -3.76
N LEU A 188 16.78 15.15 -4.99
CA LEU A 188 17.93 14.85 -5.82
C LEU A 188 18.82 16.09 -5.97
N LYS A 189 20.00 16.01 -5.37
CA LYS A 189 21.03 17.05 -5.37
C LYS A 189 21.62 17.20 -6.77
N PRO A 190 21.98 18.44 -7.16
CA PRO A 190 22.55 18.70 -8.48
C PRO A 190 23.87 17.96 -8.69
N LYS A 191 24.28 17.84 -9.95
CA LYS A 191 25.56 17.25 -10.39
C LYS A 191 25.77 15.82 -9.89
N ILE A 192 24.69 15.02 -9.88
CA ILE A 192 24.69 13.61 -9.44
C ILE A 192 25.18 13.51 -7.98
N GLY A 193 24.81 14.46 -7.12
CA GLY A 193 25.24 14.48 -5.72
C GLY A 193 24.63 13.39 -4.85
N ASN A 194 23.57 12.72 -5.33
CA ASN A 194 23.02 11.49 -4.75
C ASN A 194 22.22 10.70 -5.79
N ALA A 195 21.98 9.44 -5.47
CA ALA A 195 21.00 8.58 -6.13
C ALA A 195 19.89 8.23 -5.13
N SER A 196 18.65 8.18 -5.60
CA SER A 196 17.52 7.68 -4.84
C SER A 196 16.88 6.51 -5.59
N TYR A 197 16.54 5.45 -4.87
CA TYR A 197 15.94 4.24 -5.43
C TYR A 197 14.84 3.73 -4.50
N SER A 198 13.91 2.94 -5.04
CA SER A 198 12.83 2.34 -4.26
C SER A 198 12.68 0.86 -4.62
N THR A 199 13.21 0.01 -3.77
CA THR A 199 12.91 -1.43 -3.70
C THR A 199 13.34 -1.92 -2.32
N SER A 200 12.76 -3.01 -1.83
CA SER A 200 13.26 -3.70 -0.64
C SER A 200 14.34 -4.75 -0.97
N GLY A 201 14.80 -4.79 -2.23
CA GLY A 201 15.94 -5.62 -2.65
C GLY A 201 15.69 -7.10 -2.39
N GLN A 202 16.57 -7.74 -1.63
CA GLN A 202 16.44 -9.16 -1.26
C GLN A 202 15.13 -9.49 -0.54
N LEU A 203 14.49 -8.51 0.12
CA LEU A 203 13.21 -8.70 0.79
C LEU A 203 12.02 -8.57 -0.16
N SER A 204 12.18 -8.08 -1.39
CA SER A 204 11.05 -7.77 -2.28
C SER A 204 10.25 -9.01 -2.67
N PRO A 205 8.92 -9.03 -2.45
CA PRO A 205 8.09 -10.17 -2.80
C PRO A 205 8.21 -10.59 -4.27
N LEU A 206 8.07 -9.63 -5.19
CA LEU A 206 8.06 -9.93 -6.62
C LEU A 206 9.46 -10.14 -7.22
N LEU A 207 10.53 -9.72 -6.55
CA LEU A 207 11.89 -10.12 -6.96
C LEU A 207 12.18 -11.57 -6.59
N ASN A 208 11.60 -12.05 -5.48
CA ASN A 208 11.71 -13.44 -5.05
C ASN A 208 10.72 -14.38 -5.78
N ASP A 209 9.69 -13.84 -6.44
CA ASP A 209 8.84 -14.55 -7.39
C ASP A 209 8.88 -13.89 -8.79
N PRO A 210 10.02 -13.94 -9.49
CA PRO A 210 10.24 -13.14 -10.70
C PRO A 210 9.25 -13.45 -11.82
N TYR A 211 8.73 -14.68 -11.87
CA TYR A 211 7.83 -15.16 -12.91
C TYR A 211 6.37 -15.35 -12.43
N PHE A 212 6.02 -14.80 -11.25
CA PHE A 212 4.66 -14.86 -10.70
C PHE A 212 4.12 -16.31 -10.56
N LYS A 213 4.98 -17.24 -10.16
CA LYS A 213 4.62 -18.66 -10.01
C LYS A 213 3.75 -18.91 -8.77
N THR A 214 3.85 -18.05 -7.76
CA THR A 214 3.22 -18.23 -6.45
C THR A 214 2.35 -17.03 -6.06
N ILE A 215 2.68 -15.82 -6.53
CA ILE A 215 1.98 -14.58 -6.23
C ILE A 215 1.03 -14.24 -7.39
N GLY A 216 -0.27 -14.33 -7.14
CA GLY A 216 -1.32 -14.05 -8.12
C GLY A 216 -2.63 -13.63 -7.45
N VAL A 217 -3.71 -13.50 -8.22
CA VAL A 217 -5.03 -13.12 -7.68
C VAL A 217 -5.46 -14.11 -6.62
N GLY A 218 -5.91 -13.61 -5.47
CA GLY A 218 -6.32 -14.41 -4.32
C GLY A 218 -5.20 -14.81 -3.37
N THR A 219 -3.92 -14.54 -3.69
CA THR A 219 -2.81 -14.74 -2.75
C THR A 219 -3.07 -13.94 -1.47
N ARG A 220 -3.14 -14.65 -0.34
CA ARG A 220 -3.29 -14.07 1.00
C ARG A 220 -1.96 -13.51 1.48
N LEU A 221 -1.97 -12.31 2.04
CA LEU A 221 -0.77 -11.58 2.43
C LEU A 221 -0.98 -10.77 3.70
N PHE A 222 0.12 -10.31 4.28
CA PHE A 222 0.14 -9.28 5.30
C PHE A 222 0.02 -7.92 4.63
N LEU A 223 -0.98 -7.13 5.03
CA LEU A 223 -1.20 -5.77 4.52
C LEU A 223 -1.48 -4.84 5.69
N GLY A 224 -0.60 -3.88 5.93
CA GLY A 224 -0.83 -2.81 6.90
C GLY A 224 -1.03 -3.30 8.34
N GLY A 225 -0.50 -4.46 8.74
CA GLY A 225 -0.74 -5.03 10.08
C GLY A 225 -1.88 -6.03 10.15
N GLY A 226 -2.72 -6.10 9.11
CA GLY A 226 -3.85 -7.02 9.00
C GLY A 226 -3.69 -8.04 7.87
N ILE A 227 -4.79 -8.72 7.55
CA ILE A 227 -4.87 -9.66 6.43
C ILE A 227 -5.31 -8.91 5.18
N GLY A 228 -4.59 -9.11 4.08
CA GLY A 228 -4.95 -8.64 2.76
C GLY A 228 -4.85 -9.72 1.70
N TYR A 229 -5.22 -9.34 0.49
CA TYR A 229 -5.22 -10.21 -0.68
C TYR A 229 -4.77 -9.44 -1.92
N VAL A 230 -4.16 -10.16 -2.85
CA VAL A 230 -3.99 -9.66 -4.22
C VAL A 230 -5.35 -9.68 -4.91
N ALA A 231 -5.87 -8.51 -5.24
CA ALA A 231 -7.16 -8.34 -5.91
C ALA A 231 -7.04 -8.48 -7.43
N TRP A 232 -5.95 -7.99 -8.01
CA TRP A 232 -5.72 -7.95 -9.47
C TRP A 232 -4.24 -7.65 -9.78
N PRO A 233 -3.78 -7.80 -11.04
CA PRO A 233 -2.62 -7.05 -11.50
C PRO A 233 -2.79 -5.56 -11.22
N GLY A 234 -1.75 -4.92 -10.68
CA GLY A 234 -1.78 -3.49 -10.40
C GLY A 234 -1.86 -2.65 -11.67
N THR A 235 -2.21 -1.38 -11.53
CA THR A 235 -2.00 -0.42 -12.64
C THR A 235 -0.51 -0.34 -12.97
N GLN A 236 -0.19 -0.10 -14.25
CA GLN A 236 1.18 -0.16 -14.79
C GLN A 236 1.88 -1.53 -14.68
N HIS A 237 1.15 -2.60 -14.36
CA HIS A 237 1.72 -3.95 -14.35
C HIS A 237 2.25 -4.33 -15.75
N ASN A 238 3.55 -4.63 -15.85
CA ASN A 238 4.15 -5.10 -17.09
C ASN A 238 5.05 -6.34 -16.82
N PRO A 239 4.59 -7.56 -17.16
CA PRO A 239 5.35 -8.79 -16.90
C PRO A 239 6.38 -9.10 -18.00
N ASN A 240 6.31 -8.39 -19.13
CA ASN A 240 7.02 -8.70 -20.38
C ASN A 240 8.31 -7.90 -20.57
N VAL A 241 8.83 -7.28 -19.52
CA VAL A 241 10.10 -6.56 -19.60
C VAL A 241 11.28 -7.51 -19.71
N GLU A 242 12.39 -6.99 -20.22
CA GLU A 242 13.65 -7.71 -20.29
C GLU A 242 14.10 -8.16 -18.89
N ARG A 243 14.73 -9.34 -18.85
CA ARG A 243 15.23 -9.99 -17.63
C ARG A 243 16.67 -10.39 -17.84
N ASN A 244 17.47 -10.31 -16.78
CA ASN A 244 18.85 -10.79 -16.81
C ASN A 244 18.91 -12.33 -16.80
N GLU A 245 20.13 -12.87 -16.80
CA GLU A 245 20.41 -14.32 -16.75
C GLU A 245 19.82 -15.04 -15.53
N PHE A 246 19.51 -14.31 -14.45
CA PHE A 246 18.87 -14.82 -13.23
C PHE A 246 17.34 -14.68 -13.25
N GLY A 247 16.75 -14.20 -14.36
CA GLY A 247 15.31 -14.00 -14.51
C GLY A 247 14.76 -12.74 -13.85
N VAL A 248 15.64 -11.89 -13.29
CA VAL A 248 15.27 -10.64 -12.61
C VAL A 248 15.03 -9.53 -13.64
N PRO A 249 13.90 -8.79 -13.56
CA PRO A 249 13.63 -7.67 -14.47
C PRO A 249 14.71 -6.58 -14.46
N THR A 250 15.11 -6.08 -15.62
CA THR A 250 16.13 -5.02 -15.76
C THR A 250 15.55 -3.60 -15.69
N GLY A 251 14.22 -3.46 -15.59
CA GLY A 251 13.52 -2.18 -15.46
C GLY A 251 12.17 -2.32 -14.73
N GLY A 252 11.37 -1.27 -14.74
CA GLY A 252 10.04 -1.26 -14.09
C GLY A 252 9.11 -2.34 -14.66
N ALA A 253 8.59 -3.22 -13.79
CA ALA A 253 7.94 -4.48 -14.19
C ALA A 253 6.55 -4.67 -13.55
N GLY A 254 6.27 -5.86 -13.01
CA GLY A 254 4.96 -6.16 -12.40
C GLY A 254 4.63 -5.32 -11.17
N THR A 255 3.34 -5.09 -10.95
CA THR A 255 2.76 -4.47 -9.75
C THR A 255 1.53 -5.26 -9.29
N LEU A 256 1.11 -5.08 -8.04
CA LEU A 256 -0.05 -5.74 -7.46
C LEU A 256 -1.14 -4.73 -7.10
N ALA A 257 -2.41 -5.03 -7.41
CA ALA A 257 -3.54 -4.37 -6.79
C ALA A 257 -3.90 -5.14 -5.51
N LEU A 258 -3.99 -4.44 -4.38
CA LEU A 258 -4.16 -5.05 -3.07
C LEU A 258 -5.45 -4.59 -2.41
N ILE A 259 -6.10 -5.49 -1.69
CA ILE A 259 -7.29 -5.20 -0.89
C ILE A 259 -7.12 -5.79 0.51
N GLY A 260 -7.62 -5.10 1.53
CA GLY A 260 -7.67 -5.62 2.90
C GLY A 260 -8.59 -4.81 3.80
N ASP A 261 -9.04 -5.44 4.88
CA ASP A 261 -9.90 -4.81 5.88
C ASP A 261 -9.09 -3.80 6.70
N LEU A 262 -9.45 -2.51 6.59
CA LEU A 262 -8.72 -1.43 7.25
C LEU A 262 -8.87 -1.53 8.77
N LYS A 263 -9.98 -2.09 9.27
CA LYS A 263 -10.23 -2.21 10.72
C LYS A 263 -9.33 -3.23 11.42
N GLN A 264 -8.65 -4.10 10.66
CA GLN A 264 -7.66 -5.06 11.18
C GLN A 264 -6.22 -4.54 11.09
N MET A 265 -6.02 -3.38 10.45
CA MET A 265 -4.70 -2.81 10.22
C MET A 265 -4.24 -1.99 11.42
N LYS A 266 -2.96 -1.60 11.43
CA LYS A 266 -2.34 -0.89 12.54
C LYS A 266 -1.58 0.35 12.07
N PRO A 267 -1.56 1.43 12.88
CA PRO A 267 -0.94 2.70 12.49
C PRO A 267 0.57 2.57 12.26
N GLU A 268 1.28 1.64 12.91
CA GLU A 268 2.70 1.42 12.69
C GLU A 268 3.04 0.82 11.30
N TRP A 269 2.06 0.24 10.61
CA TRP A 269 2.22 -0.40 9.30
C TRP A 269 1.54 0.36 8.15
N LEU A 270 0.75 1.39 8.47
CA LEU A 270 0.14 2.33 7.53
C LEU A 270 0.35 3.76 8.00
N VAL A 271 1.46 4.36 7.58
CA VAL A 271 1.93 5.64 8.11
C VAL A 271 1.73 6.74 7.07
N GLY A 272 0.94 7.76 7.40
CA GLY A 272 0.82 8.97 6.60
C GLY A 272 2.18 9.66 6.44
N ALA A 273 2.52 10.05 5.21
CA ALA A 273 3.84 10.60 4.90
C ALA A 273 3.74 11.87 4.06
N SER A 274 4.70 12.77 4.29
CA SER A 274 4.90 13.99 3.53
C SER A 274 6.18 13.90 2.71
N VAL A 275 6.08 14.12 1.41
CA VAL A 275 7.23 14.17 0.49
C VAL A 275 7.45 15.61 0.07
N LEU A 276 8.52 16.22 0.60
CA LEU A 276 8.87 17.63 0.40
C LEU A 276 8.93 17.99 -1.09
N GLY A 277 8.16 18.99 -1.50
CA GLY A 277 8.07 19.47 -2.88
C GLY A 277 7.24 18.59 -3.82
N TYR A 278 6.75 17.43 -3.38
CA TYR A 278 5.97 16.49 -4.20
C TYR A 278 4.51 16.31 -3.76
N GLY A 279 4.25 15.93 -2.50
CA GLY A 279 2.89 15.64 -2.06
C GLY A 279 2.79 14.82 -0.76
N ALA A 280 1.55 14.58 -0.32
CA ALA A 280 1.24 13.59 0.70
C ALA A 280 1.23 12.17 0.11
N SER A 281 1.46 11.16 0.94
CA SER A 281 1.48 9.74 0.58
C SER A 281 1.13 8.87 1.79
N LEU A 282 1.13 7.55 1.60
CA LEU A 282 0.97 6.54 2.64
C LEU A 282 2.12 5.54 2.54
N ILE A 283 2.84 5.30 3.62
CA ILE A 283 3.82 4.21 3.72
C ILE A 283 3.06 2.95 4.09
N VAL A 284 3.21 1.89 3.29
CA VAL A 284 2.43 0.67 3.41
C VAL A 284 3.34 -0.52 3.69
N GLY A 285 3.06 -1.26 4.76
CA GLY A 285 3.66 -2.54 5.06
C GLY A 285 2.99 -3.67 4.29
N ILE A 286 3.77 -4.41 3.51
CA ILE A 286 3.30 -5.57 2.75
C ILE A 286 4.26 -6.72 3.02
N GLY A 287 3.71 -7.88 3.35
CA GLY A 287 4.48 -9.11 3.49
C GLY A 287 3.79 -10.23 2.72
N ILE A 288 4.54 -10.96 1.89
CA ILE A 288 3.99 -12.06 1.10
C ILE A 288 4.82 -13.32 1.37
N PRO A 289 4.20 -14.42 1.85
CA PRO A 289 4.90 -15.69 2.01
C PRO A 289 5.11 -16.36 0.65
N ILE A 290 6.29 -16.93 0.43
CA ILE A 290 6.60 -17.79 -0.70
C ILE A 290 6.70 -19.24 -0.19
N PRO A 291 5.85 -20.16 -0.69
CA PRO A 291 5.85 -21.57 -0.28
C PRO A 291 7.01 -22.38 -0.89
#